data_AF-A0A2E4K777-F1
#
_entry.id   AF-A0A2E4K777-F1
#
_cell.length_a   1.000
_cell.length_b   1.000
_cell.length_c   1.000
_cell.angle_alpha   90.00
_cell.angle_beta   90.00
_cell.angle_gamma   90.00
#
_symmetry.space_group_name_H-M   'P 1'
#
loop_
_entity.id
_entity.type
_entity.pdbx_description
1 polymer ?
#
loop_
_entity_poly.entity_id
_entity_poly.type
_entity_poly.pdbx_seq_one_letter_code
_entity_poly.pdbx_strand_id
1 'polypeptide(L)' 'LNEAENITFIFSTHDQRVIDRARRVVTLEDGKIINDNKK' A
#
# COMPACT_ATOMS: atom_id res chain seq x y z
N LEU A 1 -7.01 -8.14 14.32
CA LEU A 1 -6.95 -6.77 14.88
C LEU A 1 -7.50 -5.76 13.86
N ASN A 2 -6.86 -5.56 12.71
CA ASN A 2 -7.28 -4.54 11.73
C ASN A 2 -8.71 -4.72 11.17
N GLU A 3 -9.14 -5.96 10.90
CA GLU A 3 -10.50 -6.27 10.41
C GLU A 3 -11.58 -6.20 11.49
N ALA A 4 -11.21 -6.40 12.76
CA ALA A 4 -12.16 -6.31 13.87
C ALA A 4 -12.45 -4.84 14.24
N GLU A 5 -11.44 -3.97 14.12
CA GLU A 5 -11.52 -2.57 14.51
C GLU A 5 -11.80 -1.62 13.33
N ASN A 6 -11.97 -2.13 12.10
CA ASN A 6 -12.12 -1.34 10.87
C ASN A 6 -11.01 -0.27 10.67
N ILE A 7 -9.78 -0.59 11.08
CA ILE A 7 -8.65 0.33 10.98
C ILE A 7 -7.89 0.07 9.67
N THR A 8 -7.66 1.13 8.90
CA THR A 8 -6.84 1.10 7.69
C THR A 8 -5.43 1.61 8.00
N PHE A 9 -4.42 0.84 7.62
CA PHE A 9 -3.01 1.22 7.74
C PHE A 9 -2.45 1.63 6.39
N ILE A 10 -1.72 2.75 6.37
CA ILE A 10 -0.99 3.23 5.21
C ILE A 10 0.50 3.18 5.56
N PHE A 11 1.28 2.51 4.70
CA PHE A 11 2.73 2.45 4.79
C PHE A 11 3.32 3.10 3.55
N SER A 12 4.29 3.99 3.74
CA SER A 12 5.13 4.53 2.67
C SER A 12 6.54 3.98 2.85
N THR A 13 6.98 3.16 1.91
CA THR A 13 8.30 2.52 1.96
C THR A 13 8.77 2.17 0.56
N HIS A 14 10.08 2.06 0.41
CA HIS A 14 10.73 1.51 -0.77
C HIS A 14 11.18 0.05 -0.56
N ASP A 15 10.95 -0.53 0.63
CA ASP A 15 11.29 -1.95 0.89
C ASP A 15 10.30 -2.87 0.16
N GLN A 16 10.81 -3.53 -0.89
CA GLN A 16 10.06 -4.45 -1.73
C GLN A 16 9.33 -5.54 -0.93
N ARG A 17 9.91 -6.03 0.18
CA ARG A 17 9.31 -7.10 0.99
C ARG A 17 8.02 -6.67 1.68
N VAL A 18 7.89 -5.38 2.01
CA VAL A 18 6.66 -4.80 2.58
C VAL A 18 5.62 -4.64 1.48
N ILE A 19 6.05 -4.13 0.33
CA ILE A 19 5.21 -3.93 -0.86
C ILE A 19 4.61 -5.27 -1.32
N ASP A 20 5.42 -6.32 -1.38
CA ASP A 20 5.01 -7.66 -1.82
C ASP A 20 3.94 -8.28 -0.89
N ARG A 21 3.92 -7.90 0.38
CA ARG A 21 2.95 -8.37 1.39
C ARG A 21 1.70 -7.50 1.49
N ALA A 22 1.67 -6.34 0.87
CA ALA A 22 0.55 -5.42 0.94
C ALA A 22 -0.69 -5.92 0.16
N ARG A 23 -1.88 -5.60 0.66
CA ARG A 23 -3.17 -5.90 0.01
C ARG A 23 -3.46 -4.98 -1.19
N ARG A 24 -2.99 -3.73 -1.12
CA ARG A 24 -3.06 -2.73 -2.19
C ARG A 24 -1.74 -1.98 -2.25
N VAL A 25 -1.24 -1.76 -3.45
CA VAL A 25 -0.02 -1.00 -3.71
C VAL A 25 -0.36 0.16 -4.63
N VAL A 26 -0.13 1.38 -4.16
CA VAL A 26 -0.25 2.61 -4.97
C VAL A 26 1.17 3.13 -5.20
N THR A 27 1.56 3.27 -6.46
CA THR A 27 2.88 3.79 -6.84
C THR A 27 2.74 5.24 -7.29
N LEU A 28 3.56 6.11 -6.71
CA LEU A 28 3.59 7.54 -6.98
C LEU A 28 4.91 7.92 -7.64
N GLU A 29 4.85 8.78 -8.65
CA GLU A 29 6.01 9.41 -9.28
C GLU A 29 5.66 10.88 -9.59
N ASP A 30 6.50 11.81 -9.16
CA ASP A 30 6.29 13.27 -9.32
C ASP A 30 4.90 13.77 -8.91
N GLY A 31 4.38 13.24 -7.80
CA GLY A 31 3.07 13.61 -7.24
C GLY A 31 1.87 13.05 -8.02
N LYS A 32 2.09 12.18 -9.00
CA LYS A 32 1.04 11.50 -9.77
C LYS A 32 0.99 10.02 -9.42
N ILE A 33 -0.22 9.45 -9.42
CA ILE A 33 -0.41 8.01 -9.33
C ILE A 33 -0.10 7.42 -10.70
N ILE A 34 0.97 6.63 -10.77
CA ILE A 34 1.35 5.92 -11.99
C ILE A 34 0.84 4.48 -12.00
N ASN A 35 0.53 3.93 -10.82
CA ASN A 35 0.03 2.56 -10.70
C ASN A 35 -0.82 2.38 -9.44
N ASP A 36 -1.87 1.58 -9.53
CA ASP A 36 -2.75 1.21 -8.41
C ASP A 36 -3.19 -0.24 -8.57
N ASN A 37 -2.59 -1.13 -7.78
CA ASN A 37 -2.87 -2.57 -7.83
C ASN A 37 -3.51 -3.04 -6.53
N LYS A 38 -4.64 -3.74 -6.65
CA LYS A 38 -5.25 -4.51 -5.57
C LYS A 38 -4.98 -5.99 -5.81
N LYS A 39 -4.48 -6.69 -4.79
CA LYS A 39 -4.40 -8.16 -4.79
C LYS A 39 -5.73 -8.76 -4.39
#